data_AF-A0A966TMN1-F1
#
_entry.id   AF-A0A966TMN1-F1
#
_cell.length_a   1.000
_cell.length_b   1.000
_cell.length_c   1.000
_cell.angle_alpha   90.00
_cell.angle_beta   90.00
_cell.angle_gamma   90.00
#
_symmetry.space_group_name_H-M   'P 1'
#
loop_
_entity.id
_entity.type
_entity.pdbx_description
1 polymer ?
#
loop_
_entity_poly.entity_id
_entity_poly.type
_entity_poly.pdbx_seq_one_letter_code
_entity_poly.pdbx_strand_id
1 'polypeptide(L)'
;MNPGALENAAARGTFIHNAVENWIRGLRVEPPKEYLPYWQDMPKKLEELLSGSKVLWSEKPYNQPQWAQYTGEDGVGRIHYYDAITGYGYAGCCDIIYTDANNEIILGDFKTSVGPYSYKFPKASANLDEKLRKALISGVFKLKKTQLQLAAYKLAAEKCLGIQIDKTQIIVSTPTPEFSVQVFTFGKNDIEKHEEQWMEVVSKFYSMQASP
;
A
#
# COMPACT_ATOMS: atom_id res chain seq x y z
N MET A 1 15.91 -21.65 -0.93
CA MET A 1 14.56 -21.07 -0.81
C MET A 1 13.78 -21.96 0.15
N ASN A 2 13.15 -21.42 1.19
CA ASN A 2 12.37 -22.25 2.13
C ASN A 2 11.01 -22.56 1.50
N PRO A 3 10.66 -23.85 1.27
CA PRO A 3 9.34 -24.22 0.78
C PRO A 3 8.25 -23.70 1.73
N GLY A 4 7.16 -23.12 1.22
CA GLY A 4 6.05 -22.61 2.02
C GLY A 4 6.21 -21.16 2.54
N ALA A 5 7.40 -20.55 2.43
CA ALA A 5 7.62 -19.21 2.98
C ALA A 5 6.89 -18.11 2.19
N LEU A 6 6.70 -18.29 0.88
CA LEU A 6 5.98 -17.34 0.03
C LEU A 6 4.47 -17.46 0.26
N GLU A 7 3.97 -18.69 0.35
CA GLU A 7 2.57 -19.02 0.61
C GLU A 7 2.14 -18.48 1.98
N ASN A 8 2.96 -18.69 3.01
CA ASN A 8 2.71 -18.14 4.35
C ASN A 8 2.74 -16.61 4.37
N ALA A 9 3.60 -15.98 3.56
CA ALA A 9 3.66 -14.53 3.44
C ALA A 9 2.42 -13.97 2.73
N ALA A 10 1.96 -14.63 1.67
CA ALA A 10 0.75 -14.27 0.95
C ALA A 10 -0.50 -14.43 1.83
N ALA A 11 -0.66 -15.59 2.48
CA ALA A 11 -1.80 -15.87 3.37
C ALA A 11 -1.90 -14.85 4.52
N ARG A 12 -0.78 -14.51 5.15
CA ARG A 12 -0.72 -13.46 6.17
C ARG A 12 -1.14 -12.10 5.60
N GLY A 13 -0.62 -11.73 4.43
CA GLY A 13 -0.99 -10.48 3.76
C GLY A 13 -2.49 -10.40 3.50
N THR A 14 -3.05 -11.43 2.85
CA THR A 14 -4.50 -11.53 2.57
C THR A 14 -5.33 -11.41 3.83
N PHE A 15 -4.97 -12.11 4.91
CA PHE A 15 -5.70 -12.01 6.17
C PHE A 15 -5.67 -10.60 6.75
N ILE A 16 -4.49 -9.98 6.83
CA ILE A 16 -4.36 -8.65 7.45
C ILE A 16 -5.06 -7.57 6.63
N HIS A 17 -5.01 -7.63 5.29
CA HIS A 17 -5.75 -6.68 4.45
C HIS A 17 -7.27 -6.83 4.65
N ASN A 18 -7.77 -8.08 4.66
CA ASN A 18 -9.19 -8.33 4.94
C ASN A 18 -9.61 -7.88 6.36
N ALA A 19 -8.74 -8.09 7.35
CA ALA A 19 -8.95 -7.61 8.72
C ALA A 19 -9.04 -6.08 8.78
N VAL A 20 -8.17 -5.36 8.07
CA VAL A 20 -8.25 -3.90 7.96
C VAL A 20 -9.56 -3.47 7.30
N GLU A 21 -9.95 -4.07 6.17
CA GLU A 21 -11.21 -3.76 5.49
C GLU A 21 -12.42 -3.98 6.42
N ASN A 22 -12.48 -5.14 7.10
CA ASN A 22 -13.54 -5.47 8.04
C ASN A 22 -13.60 -4.47 9.19
N TRP A 23 -12.46 -4.09 9.75
CA TRP A 23 -12.40 -3.09 10.82
C TRP A 23 -12.92 -1.73 10.35
N ILE A 24 -12.51 -1.25 9.18
CA ILE A 24 -13.01 0.01 8.58
C ILE A 24 -14.52 -0.04 8.39
N ARG A 25 -15.07 -1.22 8.04
CA ARG A 25 -16.52 -1.47 7.90
C ARG A 25 -17.25 -1.68 9.24
N GLY A 26 -16.57 -1.60 10.38
CA GLY A 26 -17.16 -1.85 11.70
C GLY A 26 -17.49 -3.32 11.98
N LEU A 27 -16.93 -4.25 11.20
CA LEU A 27 -17.09 -5.68 11.40
C LEU A 27 -16.07 -6.19 12.43
N ARG A 28 -16.48 -7.20 13.21
CA ARG A 28 -15.62 -7.86 14.18
C ARG A 28 -14.48 -8.59 13.46
N VAL A 29 -13.26 -8.40 13.96
CA VAL A 29 -12.05 -9.08 13.48
C VAL A 29 -11.51 -9.97 14.58
N GLU A 30 -11.29 -11.24 14.26
CA GLU A 30 -10.68 -12.22 15.17
C GLU A 30 -9.44 -12.82 14.50
N PRO A 31 -8.24 -12.29 14.79
CA PRO A 31 -7.01 -12.83 14.22
C PRO A 31 -6.73 -14.23 14.75
N PRO A 32 -6.32 -15.18 13.88
CA PRO A 32 -5.72 -16.42 14.36
C PRO A 32 -4.41 -16.09 15.08
N LYS A 33 -3.99 -17.00 15.98
CA LYS A 33 -2.88 -16.78 16.91
C LYS A 33 -1.59 -16.37 16.20
N GLU A 34 -1.31 -16.94 15.04
CA GLU A 34 -0.13 -16.66 14.22
C GLU A 34 -0.12 -15.25 13.60
N TYR A 35 -1.28 -14.62 13.43
CA TYR A 35 -1.41 -13.28 12.83
C TYR A 35 -1.69 -12.19 13.86
N LEU A 36 -2.00 -12.57 15.10
CA LEU A 36 -2.20 -11.63 16.21
C LEU A 36 -1.04 -10.61 16.37
N PRO A 37 0.25 -11.00 16.28
CA PRO A 37 1.35 -10.02 16.38
C PRO A 37 1.31 -8.92 15.32
N TYR A 38 0.72 -9.19 14.14
CA TYR A 38 0.56 -8.22 13.07
C TYR A 38 -0.72 -7.37 13.22
N TRP A 39 -1.68 -7.83 14.02
CA TRP A 39 -2.96 -7.14 14.17
C TRP A 39 -3.05 -6.32 15.45
N GLN A 40 -2.45 -6.77 16.55
CA GLN A 40 -2.72 -6.24 17.90
C GLN A 40 -2.70 -4.70 18.03
N ASP A 41 -1.76 -4.03 17.35
CA ASP A 41 -1.60 -2.57 17.40
C ASP A 41 -2.21 -1.85 16.18
N MET A 42 -2.69 -2.60 15.19
CA MET A 42 -3.27 -2.07 13.96
C MET A 42 -4.58 -1.31 14.22
N PRO A 43 -5.58 -1.82 14.99
CA PRO A 43 -6.79 -1.07 15.31
C PRO A 43 -6.53 0.32 15.89
N LYS A 44 -5.61 0.42 16.85
CA LYS A 44 -5.23 1.70 17.44
C LYS A 44 -4.62 2.62 16.40
N LYS A 45 -3.75 2.10 15.51
CA LYS A 45 -3.17 2.91 14.44
C LYS A 45 -4.22 3.36 13.42
N LEU A 46 -5.17 2.51 13.06
CA LEU A 46 -6.27 2.86 12.16
C LEU A 46 -7.16 3.94 12.78
N GLU A 47 -7.48 3.85 14.06
CA GLU A 47 -8.19 4.90 14.81
C GLU A 47 -7.43 6.23 14.74
N GLU A 48 -6.12 6.22 15.00
CA GLU A 48 -5.28 7.43 14.90
C GLU A 48 -5.25 8.02 13.48
N LEU A 49 -5.18 7.18 12.44
CA LEU A 49 -5.11 7.62 11.04
C LEU A 49 -6.45 8.11 10.51
N LEU A 50 -7.56 7.49 10.93
CA LEU A 50 -8.89 7.70 10.36
C LEU A 50 -9.81 8.51 11.28
N SER A 51 -9.37 8.88 12.47
CA SER A 51 -10.12 9.78 13.35
C SER A 51 -10.41 11.11 12.65
N GLY A 52 -11.70 11.45 12.53
CA GLY A 52 -12.16 12.66 11.82
C GLY A 52 -11.98 12.60 10.30
N SER A 53 -11.61 11.44 9.74
CA SER A 53 -11.39 11.24 8.31
C SER A 53 -12.65 10.72 7.62
N LYS A 54 -12.72 10.90 6.30
CA LYS A 54 -13.73 10.30 5.43
C LYS A 54 -13.08 9.28 4.51
N VAL A 55 -13.35 7.99 4.74
CA VAL A 55 -12.90 6.92 3.83
C VAL A 55 -13.67 7.00 2.51
N LEU A 56 -12.93 7.00 1.40
CA LEU A 56 -13.46 7.05 0.03
C LEU A 56 -13.34 5.68 -0.66
N TRP A 57 -12.29 4.91 -0.33
CA TRP A 57 -12.00 3.60 -0.88
C TRP A 57 -11.40 2.70 0.21
N SER A 58 -11.81 1.44 0.27
CA SER A 58 -11.20 0.39 1.10
C SER A 58 -11.37 -0.94 0.35
N GLU A 59 -10.32 -1.36 -0.37
CA GLU A 59 -10.24 -2.45 -1.40
C GLU A 59 -11.20 -2.27 -2.60
N LYS A 60 -12.25 -1.49 -2.41
CA LYS A 60 -13.30 -1.08 -3.35
C LYS A 60 -13.91 0.24 -2.88
N PRO A 61 -14.74 0.91 -3.70
CA PRO A 61 -15.43 2.13 -3.31
C PRO A 61 -16.12 2.01 -1.95
N TYR A 62 -15.88 2.97 -1.05
CA TYR A 62 -16.47 3.00 0.29
C TYR A 62 -17.48 4.14 0.39
N ASN A 63 -18.77 3.83 0.38
CA ASN A 63 -19.86 4.82 0.32
C ASN A 63 -19.70 5.82 -0.84
N GLN A 64 -19.15 5.37 -1.98
CA GLN A 64 -18.99 6.15 -3.21
C GLN A 64 -19.75 5.45 -4.36
N PRO A 65 -21.09 5.57 -4.45
CA PRO A 65 -21.88 4.88 -5.47
C PRO A 65 -21.49 5.26 -6.90
N GLN A 66 -21.00 6.48 -7.12
CA GLN A 66 -20.52 6.94 -8.42
C GLN A 66 -19.27 6.20 -8.92
N TRP A 67 -18.57 5.48 -8.04
CA TRP A 67 -17.40 4.67 -8.38
C TRP A 67 -17.71 3.17 -8.45
N ALA A 68 -18.98 2.76 -8.28
CA ALA A 68 -19.37 1.34 -8.27
C ALA A 68 -18.94 0.60 -9.56
N GLN A 69 -18.93 1.29 -10.70
CA GLN A 69 -18.47 0.78 -12.00
C GLN A 69 -17.01 0.30 -12.02
N TYR A 70 -16.19 0.70 -11.03
CA TYR A 70 -14.81 0.24 -10.88
C TYR A 70 -14.69 -1.03 -10.02
N THR A 71 -15.81 -1.61 -9.60
CA THR A 71 -15.85 -2.90 -8.89
C THR A 71 -16.19 -4.00 -9.89
N GLY A 72 -15.33 -5.01 -10.01
CA GLY A 72 -15.58 -6.17 -10.86
C GLY A 72 -16.69 -7.07 -10.31
N GLU A 73 -17.15 -8.02 -11.13
CA GLU A 73 -18.13 -9.04 -10.71
C GLU A 73 -17.60 -9.91 -9.55
N ASP A 74 -16.28 -10.00 -9.41
CA ASP A 74 -15.59 -10.65 -8.30
C ASP A 74 -15.62 -9.83 -6.99
N GLY A 75 -16.24 -8.64 -7.02
CA GLY A 75 -16.35 -7.74 -5.87
C GLY A 75 -15.08 -6.97 -5.57
N VAL A 76 -14.05 -7.03 -6.43
CA VAL A 76 -12.76 -6.37 -6.24
C VAL A 76 -12.74 -5.03 -6.97
N GLY A 77 -12.40 -3.97 -6.25
CA GLY A 77 -12.24 -2.63 -6.82
C GLY A 77 -10.93 -2.52 -7.60
N ARG A 78 -10.99 -1.92 -8.79
CA ARG A 78 -9.83 -1.69 -9.67
C ARG A 78 -9.78 -0.26 -10.14
N ILE A 79 -8.71 0.43 -9.76
CA ILE A 79 -8.33 1.70 -10.39
C ILE A 79 -7.52 1.41 -11.64
N HIS A 80 -7.59 2.30 -12.63
CA HIS A 80 -6.88 2.11 -13.89
C HIS A 80 -6.39 3.42 -14.48
N TYR A 81 -5.34 3.29 -15.26
CA TYR A 81 -4.81 4.34 -16.10
C TYR A 81 -4.84 3.86 -17.55
N TYR A 82 -5.23 4.75 -18.45
CA TYR A 82 -5.13 4.55 -19.89
C TYR A 82 -4.73 5.86 -20.56
N ASP A 83 -3.69 5.79 -21.39
CA ASP A 83 -3.28 6.86 -22.28
C ASP A 83 -3.78 6.56 -23.69
N ALA A 84 -4.71 7.38 -24.16
CA ALA A 84 -5.32 7.23 -25.48
C ALA A 84 -4.36 7.53 -26.64
N ILE A 85 -3.26 8.25 -26.40
CA ILE A 85 -2.28 8.60 -27.44
C ILE A 85 -1.36 7.41 -27.70
N THR A 86 -0.80 6.83 -26.65
CA THR A 86 0.12 5.68 -26.75
C THR A 86 -0.60 4.34 -26.81
N GLY A 87 -1.86 4.28 -26.35
CA GLY A 87 -2.59 3.04 -26.15
C GLY A 87 -2.12 2.26 -24.90
N TYR A 88 -1.25 2.84 -24.08
CA TYR A 88 -0.71 2.16 -22.90
C TYR A 88 -1.67 2.27 -21.73
N GLY A 89 -1.89 1.15 -21.05
CA GLY A 89 -2.72 1.12 -19.85
C GLY A 89 -2.23 0.12 -18.82
N TYR A 90 -2.72 0.31 -17.60
CA TYR A 90 -2.54 -0.62 -16.49
C TYR A 90 -3.70 -0.45 -15.51
N ALA A 91 -3.94 -1.48 -14.70
CA ALA A 91 -4.93 -1.46 -13.63
C ALA A 91 -4.35 -2.08 -12.35
N GLY A 92 -4.95 -1.76 -11.22
CA GLY A 92 -4.56 -2.32 -9.93
C GLY A 92 -5.61 -2.11 -8.86
N CYS A 93 -5.44 -2.83 -7.75
CA CYS A 93 -6.30 -2.73 -6.57
C CYS A 93 -5.52 -1.97 -5.49
N CYS A 94 -5.92 -0.73 -5.20
CA CYS A 94 -5.35 0.01 -4.08
C CYS A 94 -6.12 -0.31 -2.79
N ASP A 95 -5.41 -0.30 -1.67
CA ASP A 95 -5.99 -0.75 -0.40
C ASP A 95 -6.91 0.31 0.21
N ILE A 96 -6.47 1.57 0.33
CA ILE A 96 -7.28 2.63 0.97
C ILE A 96 -7.07 4.00 0.34
N ILE A 97 -8.15 4.76 0.22
CA ILE A 97 -8.13 6.20 -0.05
C ILE A 97 -9.05 6.87 0.96
N TYR A 98 -8.59 7.93 1.60
CA TYR A 98 -9.38 8.68 2.56
C TYR A 98 -9.03 10.17 2.53
N THR A 99 -9.98 11.01 2.92
CA THR A 99 -9.75 12.43 3.20
C THR A 99 -9.47 12.58 4.68
N ASP A 100 -8.33 13.17 5.04
CA ASP A 100 -7.95 13.39 6.43
C ASP A 100 -8.68 14.58 7.07
N ALA A 101 -8.42 14.85 8.36
CA ALA A 101 -9.04 15.95 9.10
C ALA A 101 -8.66 17.36 8.56
N ASN A 102 -7.62 17.46 7.73
CA ASN A 102 -7.20 18.71 7.07
C ASN A 102 -7.76 18.85 5.65
N ASN A 103 -8.63 17.94 5.22
CA ASN A 103 -9.14 17.82 3.85
C ASN A 103 -8.09 17.42 2.80
N GLU A 104 -6.96 16.82 3.20
CA GLU A 104 -6.00 16.25 2.26
C GLU A 104 -6.43 14.83 1.87
N ILE A 105 -6.36 14.49 0.59
CA ILE A 105 -6.67 13.15 0.10
C ILE A 105 -5.42 12.29 0.16
N ILE A 106 -5.50 11.20 0.92
CA ILE A 106 -4.42 10.28 1.21
C ILE A 106 -4.69 8.94 0.52
N LEU A 107 -3.70 8.45 -0.23
CA LEU A 107 -3.68 7.09 -0.78
C LEU A 107 -2.75 6.23 0.08
N GLY A 108 -3.30 5.18 0.70
CA GLY A 108 -2.56 4.26 1.57
C GLY A 108 -2.39 2.88 0.95
N ASP A 109 -1.28 2.24 1.31
CA ASP A 109 -0.99 0.85 0.98
C ASP A 109 -0.52 0.13 2.25
N PHE A 110 -1.23 -0.93 2.61
CA PHE A 110 -0.93 -1.79 3.74
C PHE A 110 0.09 -2.85 3.33
N LYS A 111 1.00 -3.13 4.25
CA LYS A 111 2.03 -4.16 4.07
C LYS A 111 2.17 -4.97 5.34
N THR A 112 2.40 -6.27 5.18
CA THR A 112 2.88 -7.11 6.28
C THR A 112 4.33 -7.52 6.02
N SER A 113 5.16 -7.50 7.07
CA SER A 113 6.56 -7.87 6.94
C SER A 113 7.08 -8.50 8.22
N VAL A 114 7.91 -9.53 8.08
CA VAL A 114 8.59 -10.19 9.22
C VAL A 114 9.63 -9.28 9.91
N GLY A 115 9.97 -8.15 9.30
CA GLY A 115 10.91 -7.17 9.84
C GLY A 115 10.60 -5.76 9.35
N PRO A 116 11.13 -4.73 10.03
CA PRO A 116 10.77 -3.34 9.79
C PRO A 116 11.16 -2.84 8.41
N TYR A 117 10.43 -1.83 7.94
CA TYR A 117 10.86 -0.99 6.84
C TYR A 117 11.77 0.13 7.35
N SER A 118 12.53 0.74 6.45
CA SER A 118 13.42 1.85 6.77
C SER A 118 13.51 2.84 5.62
N TYR A 119 13.57 4.14 5.93
CA TYR A 119 13.81 5.18 4.93
C TYR A 119 15.27 5.24 4.47
N LYS A 120 16.21 4.95 5.39
CA LYS A 120 17.65 5.09 5.16
C LYS A 120 18.36 3.78 5.50
N PHE A 121 19.45 3.52 4.79
CA PHE A 121 20.35 2.43 5.17
C PHE A 121 20.93 2.71 6.57
N PRO A 122 21.03 1.68 7.43
CA PRO A 122 21.65 1.84 8.74
C PRO A 122 23.11 2.25 8.58
N LYS A 123 23.56 3.25 9.36
CA LYS A 123 24.97 3.67 9.36
C LYS A 123 25.88 2.52 9.81
N ALA A 124 27.11 2.48 9.30
CA ALA A 124 28.10 1.49 9.73
C ALA A 124 28.36 1.57 11.25
N SER A 125 28.42 2.80 11.79
CA SER A 125 28.65 3.08 13.21
C SER A 125 27.45 2.82 14.13
N ALA A 126 26.28 2.46 13.61
CA ALA A 126 25.12 2.17 14.45
C ALA A 126 25.36 0.86 15.24
N ASN A 127 25.16 0.89 16.56
CA ASN A 127 25.24 -0.31 17.39
C ASN A 127 23.95 -1.13 17.25
N LEU A 128 23.89 -1.94 16.20
CA LEU A 128 22.75 -2.80 15.86
C LEU A 128 23.24 -4.23 15.74
N ASP A 129 22.46 -5.18 16.24
CA ASP A 129 22.71 -6.58 15.95
C ASP A 129 22.58 -6.88 14.45
N GLU A 130 23.23 -7.96 14.02
CA GLU A 130 23.32 -8.31 12.60
C GLU A 130 21.94 -8.58 11.96
N LYS A 131 21.02 -9.16 12.73
CA LYS A 131 19.67 -9.52 12.25
C LYS A 131 18.85 -8.26 11.99
N LEU A 132 18.84 -7.31 12.93
CA LEU A 132 18.16 -6.03 12.77
C LEU A 132 18.78 -5.20 11.64
N ARG A 133 20.12 -5.18 11.52
CA ARG A 133 20.81 -4.50 10.41
C ARG A 133 20.36 -5.04 9.05
N LYS A 134 20.34 -6.37 8.87
CA LYS A 134 19.86 -7.00 7.62
C LYS A 134 18.39 -6.67 7.34
N ALA A 135 17.55 -6.70 8.37
CA ALA A 135 16.14 -6.36 8.25
C ALA A 135 15.94 -4.91 7.76
N LEU A 136 16.65 -3.94 8.34
CA LEU A 136 16.57 -2.53 7.94
C LEU A 136 17.09 -2.28 6.52
N ILE A 137 18.17 -2.96 6.11
CA ILE A 137 18.68 -2.88 4.72
C ILE A 137 17.61 -3.40 3.75
N SER A 138 17.01 -4.57 4.02
CA SER A 138 15.90 -5.09 3.21
C SER A 138 14.70 -4.14 3.22
N GLY A 139 14.42 -3.53 4.37
CA GLY A 139 13.36 -2.54 4.57
C GLY A 139 13.45 -1.34 3.64
N VAL A 140 14.66 -0.84 3.32
CA VAL A 140 14.84 0.25 2.35
C VAL A 140 14.39 -0.15 0.96
N PHE A 141 14.75 -1.35 0.51
CA PHE A 141 14.36 -1.82 -0.83
C PHE A 141 12.85 -2.07 -0.91
N LYS A 142 12.26 -2.63 0.15
CA LYS A 142 10.81 -2.84 0.23
C LYS A 142 10.04 -1.51 0.22
N LEU A 143 10.52 -0.51 0.95
CA LEU A 143 9.93 0.84 0.95
C LEU A 143 9.92 1.43 -0.46
N LYS A 144 11.08 1.44 -1.15
CA LYS A 144 11.21 1.96 -2.53
C LYS A 144 10.30 1.25 -3.52
N LYS A 145 10.20 -0.08 -3.44
CA LYS A 145 9.28 -0.85 -4.29
C LYS A 145 7.83 -0.44 -4.07
N THR A 146 7.47 -0.20 -2.81
CA THR A 146 6.10 0.21 -2.45
C THR A 146 5.82 1.67 -2.85
N GLN A 147 6.81 2.57 -2.81
CA GLN A 147 6.69 3.92 -3.36
C GLN A 147 6.37 3.90 -4.86
N LEU A 148 7.03 3.02 -5.65
CA LEU A 148 6.70 2.84 -7.06
C LEU A 148 5.26 2.32 -7.28
N GLN A 149 4.81 1.40 -6.42
CA GLN A 149 3.42 0.90 -6.43
C GLN A 149 2.41 2.02 -6.12
N LEU A 150 2.67 2.83 -5.09
CA LEU A 150 1.84 3.98 -4.74
C LEU A 150 1.81 5.04 -5.84
N ALA A 151 2.92 5.26 -6.56
CA ALA A 151 2.95 6.16 -7.70
C ALA A 151 2.05 5.66 -8.85
N ALA A 152 2.08 4.36 -9.13
CA ALA A 152 1.16 3.74 -10.10
C ALA A 152 -0.31 3.92 -9.68
N TYR A 153 -0.61 3.62 -8.42
CA TYR A 153 -1.98 3.76 -7.89
C TYR A 153 -2.43 5.21 -7.86
N LYS A 154 -1.57 6.16 -7.54
CA LYS A 154 -1.89 7.58 -7.58
C LYS A 154 -2.32 8.00 -8.98
N LEU A 155 -1.48 7.76 -9.99
CA LEU A 155 -1.77 8.11 -11.38
C LEU A 155 -3.08 7.47 -11.87
N ALA A 156 -3.32 6.20 -11.54
CA ALA A 156 -4.56 5.51 -11.90
C ALA A 156 -5.79 6.07 -11.17
N ALA A 157 -5.70 6.27 -9.85
CA ALA A 157 -6.81 6.79 -9.05
C ALA A 157 -7.19 8.22 -9.48
N GLU A 158 -6.21 9.10 -9.69
CA GLU A 158 -6.47 10.47 -10.14
C GLU A 158 -7.13 10.47 -11.52
N LYS A 159 -6.67 9.59 -12.43
CA LYS A 159 -7.22 9.47 -13.78
C LYS A 159 -8.65 8.94 -13.81
N CYS A 160 -8.94 7.82 -13.14
CA CYS A 160 -10.24 7.18 -13.25
C CYS A 160 -11.27 7.69 -12.24
N LEU A 161 -10.85 8.10 -11.03
CA LEU A 161 -11.78 8.55 -10.00
C LEU A 161 -12.03 10.07 -10.03
N GLY A 162 -11.19 10.83 -10.76
CA GLY A 162 -11.32 12.29 -10.88
C GLY A 162 -10.98 13.03 -9.58
N ILE A 163 -10.10 12.46 -8.76
CA ILE A 163 -9.61 13.05 -7.51
C ILE A 163 -8.16 13.52 -7.67
N GLN A 164 -7.64 14.27 -6.70
CA GLN A 164 -6.23 14.62 -6.60
C GLN A 164 -5.68 14.03 -5.30
N ILE A 165 -4.61 13.24 -5.36
CA ILE A 165 -3.97 12.66 -4.18
C ILE A 165 -2.88 13.61 -3.69
N ASP A 166 -3.01 14.10 -2.46
CA ASP A 166 -2.07 15.04 -1.86
C ASP A 166 -0.86 14.33 -1.25
N LYS A 167 -1.10 13.18 -0.61
CA LYS A 167 -0.05 12.37 0.03
C LYS A 167 -0.28 10.89 -0.21
N THR A 168 0.80 10.13 -0.15
CA THR A 168 0.76 8.67 -0.14
C THR A 168 1.31 8.13 1.17
N GLN A 169 0.83 6.97 1.60
CA GLN A 169 1.25 6.32 2.84
C GLN A 169 1.54 4.84 2.65
N ILE A 170 2.61 4.38 3.30
CA ILE A 170 2.90 2.95 3.47
C ILE A 170 2.69 2.61 4.93
N ILE A 171 1.78 1.68 5.21
CA ILE A 171 1.40 1.27 6.57
C ILE A 171 1.87 -0.17 6.75
N VAL A 172 2.97 -0.35 7.47
CA VAL A 172 3.64 -1.63 7.61
C VAL A 172 3.35 -2.23 8.98
N SER A 173 2.75 -3.41 9.01
CA SER A 173 2.62 -4.22 10.19
C SER A 173 3.75 -5.26 10.30
N THR A 174 4.32 -5.41 11.48
CA THR A 174 5.36 -6.41 11.78
C THR A 174 5.07 -7.13 13.11
N PRO A 175 5.64 -8.33 13.33
CA PRO A 175 5.44 -9.05 14.59
C PRO A 175 6.35 -8.54 15.72
N THR A 176 7.18 -7.52 15.45
CA THR A 176 8.16 -6.99 16.38
C THR A 176 7.54 -5.84 17.16
N PRO A 177 7.39 -5.91 18.50
CA PRO A 177 6.70 -4.88 19.27
C PRO A 177 7.23 -3.45 19.07
N GLU A 178 8.54 -3.29 18.90
CA GLU A 178 9.19 -1.99 18.68
C GLU A 178 8.85 -1.38 17.31
N PHE A 179 8.38 -2.20 16.37
CA PHE A 179 8.03 -1.83 15.00
C PHE A 179 6.65 -2.39 14.61
N SER A 180 5.73 -2.52 15.57
CA SER A 180 4.51 -3.29 15.36
C SER A 180 3.65 -2.72 14.24
N VAL A 181 3.53 -1.38 14.18
CA VAL A 181 2.98 -0.65 13.03
C VAL A 181 3.81 0.58 12.72
N GLN A 182 4.37 0.66 11.50
CA GLN A 182 5.10 1.81 10.98
C GLN A 182 4.28 2.51 9.91
N VAL A 183 4.22 3.85 9.95
CA VAL A 183 3.59 4.66 8.89
C VAL A 183 4.67 5.53 8.25
N PHE A 184 4.80 5.42 6.93
CA PHE A 184 5.67 6.28 6.14
C PHE A 184 4.78 7.14 5.25
N THR A 185 4.82 8.46 5.44
CA THR A 185 4.03 9.42 4.68
C THR A 185 4.92 10.18 3.71
N PHE A 186 4.47 10.32 2.48
CA PHE A 186 5.18 10.98 1.39
C PHE A 186 4.30 12.08 0.82
N GLY A 187 4.85 13.28 0.72
CA GLY A 187 4.17 14.40 0.08
C GLY A 187 4.20 14.27 -1.45
N LYS A 188 3.51 15.19 -2.12
CA LYS A 188 3.48 15.27 -3.58
C LYS A 188 4.88 15.20 -4.23
N ASN A 189 5.82 16.01 -3.77
CA ASN A 189 7.16 16.06 -4.35
C ASN A 189 7.97 14.77 -4.14
N ASP A 190 7.66 13.99 -3.10
CA ASP A 190 8.37 12.74 -2.82
C ASP A 190 7.97 11.63 -3.81
N ILE A 191 6.74 11.68 -4.34
CA ILE A 191 6.18 10.64 -5.21
C ILE A 191 6.33 10.95 -6.71
N GLU A 192 6.43 12.21 -7.11
CA GLU A 192 6.57 12.64 -8.53
C GLU A 192 7.69 11.90 -9.28
N LYS A 193 8.87 11.77 -8.67
CA LYS A 193 9.97 10.99 -9.27
C LYS A 193 9.61 9.51 -9.49
N HIS A 194 8.81 8.94 -8.60
CA HIS A 194 8.36 7.55 -8.73
C HIS A 194 7.26 7.41 -9.77
N GLU A 195 6.45 8.45 -10.03
CA GLU A 195 5.47 8.49 -11.11
C GLU A 195 6.17 8.45 -12.48
N GLU A 196 7.20 9.27 -12.67
CA GLU A 196 8.04 9.24 -13.87
C GLU A 196 8.66 7.85 -14.08
N GLN A 197 9.25 7.28 -13.02
CA GLN A 197 9.82 5.93 -13.06
C GLN A 197 8.78 4.86 -13.39
N TRP A 198 7.57 4.98 -12.86
CA TRP A 198 6.49 4.06 -13.18
C TRP A 198 6.10 4.15 -14.65
N MET A 199 5.97 5.36 -15.20
CA MET A 199 5.66 5.54 -16.63
C MET A 199 6.76 5.00 -17.54
N GLU A 200 8.03 5.08 -17.14
CA GLU A 200 9.11 4.36 -17.84
C GLU A 200 8.93 2.84 -17.80
N VAL A 201 8.51 2.27 -16.67
CA VAL A 201 8.24 0.83 -16.53
C VAL A 201 7.11 0.41 -17.46
N VAL A 202 6.02 1.18 -17.52
CA VAL A 202 4.90 0.95 -18.44
C VAL A 202 5.39 0.99 -19.89
N SER A 203 6.12 2.03 -20.27
CA SER A 203 6.64 2.17 -21.64
C SER A 203 7.55 1.01 -22.05
N LYS A 204 8.46 0.58 -21.15
CA LYS A 204 9.34 -0.57 -21.38
C LYS A 204 8.55 -1.86 -21.55
N PHE A 205 7.51 -2.09 -20.75
CA PHE A 205 6.66 -3.27 -20.85
C PHE A 205 6.01 -3.39 -22.22
N TYR A 206 5.39 -2.32 -22.72
CA TYR A 206 4.76 -2.34 -24.05
C TYR A 206 5.79 -2.41 -25.19
N SER A 207 6.95 -1.78 -25.04
CA SER A 207 8.02 -1.85 -26.04
C SER A 207 8.60 -3.26 -26.18
N MET A 208 8.68 -4.02 -25.07
CA MET A 208 9.09 -5.43 -25.10
C MET A 208 8.05 -6.33 -25.78
N GLN A 209 6.75 -6.02 -25.67
CA GLN A 209 5.70 -6.78 -26.35
C GLN A 209 5.60 -6.45 -27.85
N ALA A 210 6.02 -5.26 -28.26
CA ALA A 210 6.05 -4.85 -29.66
C ALA A 210 7.25 -5.42 -30.44
N SER A 211 8.20 -6.08 -29.76
CA SER A 211 9.32 -6.76 -30.40
C SER A 211 8.87 -8.17 -30.87
N PRO A 212 9.08 -8.53 -32.15
CA PRO A 212 8.63 -9.81 -32.72
C PRO A 212 9.31 -11.03 -32.10
#